data_AF-A0A1V5JXD6-F1
#
_entry.id   AF-A0A1V5JXD6-F1
#
_cell.length_a   1.000
_cell.length_b   1.000
_cell.length_c   1.000
_cell.angle_alpha   90.00
_cell.angle_beta   90.00
_cell.angle_gamma   90.00
#
_symmetry.space_group_name_H-M   'P 1'
#
loop_
_entity.id
_entity.type
_entity.pdbx_description
1 polymer ?
#
loop_
_entity_poly.entity_id
_entity_poly.type
_entity_poly.pdbx_seq_one_letter_code
_entity_poly.pdbx_strand_id
1 'polypeptide(L)'
;MKKVAGTLRMDLAQFRELEAFAQFGSDLDKSTIAQLDRGRRLTELLKQDQYEPLGVERQVAGIYAGTKGFLDDIPIPLVRRFEKELYGYIEDHHGEIYKEIVEKKDISPELDSRLKEAVQTFHDSFKKENSL
;
A
#
# COMPACT_ATOMS: atom_id res chain seq x y z
N MET A 1 -11.91 3.98 5.44
CA MET A 1 -10.79 3.81 6.39
C MET A 1 -10.83 2.50 7.19
N LYS A 2 -11.90 2.17 7.95
CA LYS A 2 -11.92 1.01 8.87
C LYS A 2 -11.51 -0.32 8.22
N LYS A 3 -12.05 -0.65 7.04
CA LYS A 3 -11.75 -1.91 6.32
C LYS A 3 -10.25 -2.06 6.01
N VAL A 4 -9.62 -1.02 5.48
CA VAL A 4 -8.19 -1.06 5.10
C VAL A 4 -7.25 -0.88 6.30
N ALA A 5 -7.61 -0.04 7.27
CA ALA A 5 -6.78 0.21 8.45
C ALA A 5 -6.75 -0.97 9.42
N GLY A 6 -7.80 -1.81 9.44
CA GLY A 6 -7.85 -3.02 10.27
C GLY A 6 -6.75 -4.02 9.89
N THR A 7 -6.63 -4.32 8.59
CA THR A 7 -5.59 -5.21 8.05
C THR A 7 -4.21 -4.61 8.26
N LEU A 8 -4.02 -3.32 7.95
CA LEU A 8 -2.73 -2.63 8.15
C LEU A 8 -2.23 -2.75 9.59
N ARG A 9 -3.11 -2.58 10.59
CA ARG A 9 -2.75 -2.69 11.99
C ARG A 9 -2.27 -4.10 12.36
N MET A 10 -2.93 -5.14 11.82
CA MET A 10 -2.53 -6.53 12.05
C MET A 10 -1.18 -6.83 11.41
N ASP A 11 -0.98 -6.42 10.16
CA ASP A 11 0.28 -6.63 9.42
C ASP A 11 1.47 -5.95 10.12
N LEU A 12 1.29 -4.70 10.56
CA LEU A 12 2.36 -3.97 11.27
C LEU A 12 2.63 -4.52 12.67
N ALA A 13 1.63 -5.09 13.35
CA ALA A 13 1.84 -5.75 14.63
C ALA A 13 2.70 -7.01 14.45
N GLN A 14 2.33 -7.87 13.49
CA GLN A 14 3.10 -9.07 13.15
C GLN A 14 4.53 -8.71 12.69
N PHE A 15 4.66 -7.67 11.85
CA PHE A 15 5.97 -7.18 11.42
C PHE A 15 6.88 -6.82 12.61
N ARG A 16 6.37 -6.08 13.61
CA ARG A 16 7.17 -5.68 14.77
C ARG A 16 7.58 -6.86 15.65
N GLU A 17 6.70 -7.86 15.80
CA GLU A 17 7.02 -9.09 16.52
C GLU A 17 8.12 -9.88 15.80
N LEU A 18 8.01 -10.03 14.48
CA LEU A 18 9.00 -10.73 13.66
C LEU A 18 10.32 -9.98 13.55
N GLU A 19 10.29 -8.64 13.46
CA GLU A 19 11.49 -7.81 13.37
C GLU A 19 12.34 -7.93 14.63
N ALA A 20 11.72 -7.95 15.80
CA ALA A 20 12.41 -8.21 17.06
C ALA A 20 13.01 -9.62 17.12
N PHE A 21 12.28 -10.63 16.64
CA PHE A 21 12.76 -12.02 16.62
C PHE A 21 13.91 -12.25 15.62
N ALA A 22 13.82 -11.62 14.44
CA ALA A 22 14.81 -11.68 13.37
C ALA A 22 16.18 -11.11 13.78
N GLN A 23 16.24 -10.26 14.82
CA GLN A 23 17.51 -9.77 15.36
C GLN A 23 18.32 -10.87 16.10
N PHE A 24 17.68 -11.97 16.50
CA PHE A 24 18.30 -13.02 17.31
C PHE A 24 18.39 -14.38 16.61
N GLY A 25 17.68 -14.59 15.50
CA GLY A 25 17.67 -15.86 14.76
C GLY A 25 18.42 -15.79 13.43
N SER A 26 19.23 -16.80 13.12
CA SER A 26 20.05 -16.85 11.89
C SER A 26 19.34 -17.49 10.69
N ASP A 27 18.24 -18.21 10.90
CA ASP A 27 17.47 -18.85 9.83
C ASP A 27 15.99 -18.49 9.92
N LEU A 28 15.54 -17.67 8.97
CA LEU A 28 14.13 -17.35 8.79
C LEU A 28 13.62 -18.11 7.57
N ASP A 29 12.46 -18.74 7.71
CA ASP A 29 11.80 -19.37 6.58
C ASP A 29 11.29 -18.30 5.58
N LYS A 30 11.00 -18.72 4.36
CA LYS A 30 10.58 -17.81 3.28
C LYS A 30 9.33 -17.00 3.61
N SER A 31 8.39 -17.55 4.40
CA SER A 31 7.17 -16.85 4.74
C SER A 31 7.43 -15.71 5.73
N THR A 32 8.33 -15.94 6.69
CA THR A 32 8.79 -14.90 7.63
C THR A 32 9.54 -13.78 6.91
N ILE A 33 10.41 -14.12 5.94
CA ILE A 33 11.12 -13.12 5.13
C ILE A 33 10.11 -12.25 4.35
N ALA A 34 9.12 -12.86 3.72
CA ALA A 34 8.08 -12.13 2.98
C ALA A 34 7.28 -11.19 3.88
N GLN A 35 6.93 -11.61 5.10
CA GLN A 35 6.23 -10.76 6.07
C GLN A 35 7.09 -9.58 6.53
N LEU A 36 8.38 -9.80 6.80
CA LEU A 36 9.33 -8.73 7.13
C LEU A 36 9.46 -7.71 6.00
N ASP A 37 9.59 -8.21 4.78
CA ASP A 37 9.74 -7.39 3.59
C ASP A 37 8.50 -6.56 3.28
N ARG A 38 7.30 -7.13 3.47
CA ARG A 38 6.04 -6.38 3.39
C ARG A 38 5.97 -5.32 4.48
N GLY A 39 6.28 -5.67 5.72
CA GLY A 39 6.24 -4.73 6.85
C GLY A 39 7.19 -3.54 6.70
N ARG A 40 8.38 -3.76 6.12
CA ARG A 40 9.32 -2.68 5.74
C ARG A 40 8.70 -1.72 4.72
N ARG A 41 8.02 -2.23 3.70
CA ARG A 41 7.34 -1.42 2.67
C ARG A 41 6.13 -0.67 3.24
N LEU A 42 5.34 -1.32 4.10
CA LEU A 42 4.24 -0.66 4.80
C LEU A 42 4.73 0.46 5.72
N THR A 43 5.88 0.28 6.37
CA THR A 43 6.51 1.32 7.19
C THR A 43 7.00 2.50 6.33
N GLU A 44 7.56 2.22 5.16
CA GLU A 44 7.97 3.25 4.20
C GLU A 44 6.78 4.04 3.66
N LEU A 45 5.69 3.34 3.29
CA LEU A 45 4.44 3.93 2.81
C LEU A 45 3.80 4.90 3.82
N LEU A 46 4.00 4.69 5.11
CA LEU A 46 3.45 5.56 6.16
C LEU A 46 4.28 6.82 6.41
N LYS A 47 5.41 7.02 5.71
CA LYS A 47 6.22 8.22 5.82
C LYS A 47 5.62 9.35 5.01
N GLN A 48 5.37 10.48 5.67
CA GLN A 48 4.81 11.67 5.06
C GLN A 48 5.77 12.86 5.23
N ASP A 49 5.95 13.64 4.15
CA ASP A 49 6.76 14.85 4.21
C ASP A 49 6.03 15.93 5.04
N GLN A 50 6.81 16.81 5.68
CA GLN A 50 6.26 17.88 6.49
C GLN A 50 5.47 18.87 5.62
N TYR A 51 4.30 19.33 6.09
CA TYR A 51 3.41 20.26 5.40
C TYR A 51 2.76 19.73 4.10
N GLU A 52 2.82 18.42 3.83
CA GLU A 52 2.11 17.78 2.72
C GLU A 52 0.93 16.92 3.25
N PRO A 53 -0.19 17.50 3.72
CA PRO A 53 -1.33 16.71 4.20
C PRO A 53 -1.95 15.90 3.06
N LEU A 54 -2.18 14.60 3.29
CA LEU A 54 -2.84 13.70 2.35
C LEU A 54 -4.35 13.64 2.60
N GLY A 55 -5.14 13.75 1.53
CA GLY A 55 -6.59 13.49 1.57
C GLY A 55 -6.90 12.05 1.97
N VAL A 56 -8.07 11.83 2.58
CA VAL A 56 -8.45 10.50 3.12
C VAL A 56 -8.56 9.45 2.03
N GLU A 57 -9.00 9.85 0.84
CA GLU A 57 -9.10 9.04 -0.37
C GLU A 57 -7.74 8.54 -0.86
N ARG A 58 -6.73 9.41 -0.83
CA ARG A 58 -5.35 9.05 -1.18
C ARG A 58 -4.76 8.11 -0.13
N GLN A 59 -4.95 8.41 1.16
CA GLN A 59 -4.55 7.51 2.25
C GLN A 59 -5.19 6.12 2.12
N VAL A 60 -6.49 6.06 1.77
CA VAL A 60 -7.18 4.79 1.55
C VAL A 60 -6.57 4.03 0.38
N ALA A 61 -6.28 4.69 -0.75
CA ALA A 61 -5.67 4.05 -1.92
C ALA A 61 -4.25 3.53 -1.64
N GLY A 62 -3.41 4.33 -0.97
CA GLY A 62 -2.05 3.92 -0.59
C GLY A 62 -2.06 2.70 0.33
N ILE A 63 -2.85 2.77 1.41
CA ILE A 63 -2.98 1.65 2.36
C ILE A 63 -3.60 0.42 1.69
N TYR A 64 -4.55 0.61 0.79
CA TYR A 64 -5.13 -0.48 0.01
C TYR A 64 -4.05 -1.19 -0.82
N ALA A 65 -3.22 -0.45 -1.56
CA ALA A 65 -2.15 -1.01 -2.36
C ALA A 65 -1.16 -1.83 -1.49
N GLY A 66 -0.75 -1.27 -0.35
CA GLY A 66 0.15 -1.96 0.57
C GLY A 66 -0.45 -3.23 1.19
N THR A 67 -1.67 -3.15 1.72
CA THR A 67 -2.33 -4.30 2.40
C THR A 67 -2.73 -5.42 1.44
N LYS A 68 -2.93 -5.11 0.15
CA LYS A 68 -3.22 -6.11 -0.89
C LYS A 68 -1.98 -6.70 -1.55
N GLY A 69 -0.77 -6.27 -1.16
CA GLY A 69 0.49 -6.84 -1.63
C GLY A 69 1.02 -6.25 -2.94
N PHE A 70 0.44 -5.15 -3.45
CA PHE A 70 0.93 -4.47 -4.66
C PHE A 70 2.27 -3.75 -4.47
N LEU A 71 2.81 -3.76 -3.25
CA LEU A 71 4.15 -3.22 -2.96
C LEU A 71 5.20 -4.32 -2.82
N ASP A 72 4.82 -5.59 -2.75
CA ASP A 72 5.72 -6.68 -2.34
C ASP A 72 6.93 -6.84 -3.30
N ASP A 73 6.72 -6.60 -4.59
CA ASP A 73 7.72 -6.61 -5.66
C ASP A 73 8.31 -5.23 -5.97
N ILE A 74 7.85 -4.17 -5.30
CA ILE A 74 8.41 -2.82 -5.41
C ILE A 74 9.60 -2.68 -4.45
N PRO A 75 10.79 -2.29 -4.95
CA PRO A 75 11.93 -1.97 -4.09
C PRO A 75 11.59 -0.85 -3.10
N ILE A 76 12.04 -0.98 -1.84
CA ILE A 76 11.78 0.00 -0.77
C ILE A 76 12.04 1.46 -1.20
N PRO A 77 13.17 1.80 -1.88
CA PRO A 77 13.43 3.18 -2.30
C PRO A 77 12.41 3.75 -3.30
N LEU A 78 11.65 2.88 -3.99
CA LEU A 78 10.64 3.26 -4.97
C LEU A 78 9.23 3.34 -4.39
N VAL A 79 8.99 2.86 -3.16
CA VAL A 79 7.65 2.83 -2.54
C VAL A 79 7.03 4.23 -2.44
N ARG A 80 7.80 5.24 -2.01
CA ARG A 80 7.32 6.62 -1.92
C ARG A 80 7.03 7.25 -3.29
N ARG A 81 7.73 6.80 -4.34
CA ARG A 81 7.47 7.24 -5.71
C ARG A 81 6.21 6.59 -6.24
N PHE A 82 6.08 5.28 -6.04
CA PHE A 82 4.91 4.48 -6.38
C PHE A 82 3.64 5.09 -5.79
N GLU A 83 3.61 5.46 -4.51
CA GLU A 83 2.41 6.05 -3.91
C GLU A 83 2.04 7.40 -4.53
N LYS A 84 3.02 8.28 -4.77
CA LYS A 84 2.77 9.63 -5.31
C LYS A 84 2.23 9.54 -6.74
N GLU A 85 2.82 8.66 -7.55
CA GLU A 85 2.36 8.39 -8.91
C GLU A 85 1.01 7.67 -8.95
N LEU A 86 0.76 6.73 -8.03
CA LEU A 86 -0.55 6.08 -7.91
C LEU A 86 -1.64 7.10 -7.61
N TYR A 87 -1.35 8.09 -6.75
CA TYR A 87 -2.32 9.13 -6.42
C TYR A 87 -2.69 9.97 -7.63
N GLY A 88 -1.69 10.40 -8.43
CA GLY A 88 -1.93 11.11 -9.68
C GLY A 88 -2.67 10.26 -10.70
N TYR A 89 -2.28 8.99 -10.87
CA TYR A 89 -2.93 8.08 -11.81
C TYR A 89 -4.43 7.91 -11.53
N ILE A 90 -4.79 7.65 -10.27
CA ILE A 90 -6.21 7.51 -9.88
C ILE A 90 -6.94 8.84 -10.04
N GLU A 91 -6.32 9.97 -9.69
CA GLU A 91 -6.94 11.29 -9.86
C GLU A 91 -7.26 11.60 -11.33
N ASP A 92 -6.33 11.30 -12.24
CA ASP A 92 -6.44 11.60 -13.66
C ASP A 92 -7.36 10.65 -14.43
N HIS A 93 -7.32 9.34 -14.11
CA HIS A 93 -8.00 8.30 -14.89
C HIS A 93 -9.25 7.74 -14.21
N HIS A 94 -9.34 7.83 -12.88
CA HIS A 94 -10.36 7.17 -12.07
C HIS A 94 -10.83 8.07 -10.90
N GLY A 95 -10.89 9.39 -11.11
CA GLY A 95 -11.17 10.36 -10.04
C GLY A 95 -12.54 10.16 -9.34
N GLU A 96 -13.47 9.43 -9.98
CA GLU A 96 -14.72 9.00 -9.35
C GLU A 96 -14.50 8.04 -8.17
N ILE A 97 -13.43 7.25 -8.16
CA ILE A 97 -13.06 6.38 -7.03
C ILE A 97 -12.81 7.24 -5.79
N TYR A 98 -12.07 8.33 -5.94
CA TYR A 98 -11.78 9.26 -4.85
C TYR A 98 -13.02 9.96 -4.33
N LYS A 99 -13.89 10.44 -5.22
CA LYS A 99 -15.18 11.03 -4.83
C LYS A 99 -16.02 10.03 -4.04
N GLU A 100 -16.12 8.80 -4.53
CA GLU A 100 -16.94 7.77 -3.90
C GLU A 100 -16.40 7.35 -2.51
N ILE A 101 -15.07 7.27 -2.34
CA ILE A 101 -14.45 7.01 -1.03
C ILE A 101 -14.84 8.08 -0.01
N VAL A 102 -14.81 9.36 -0.42
CA VAL A 102 -15.16 10.50 0.45
C VAL A 102 -16.65 10.51 0.78
N GLU A 103 -17.51 10.29 -0.22
CA GLU A 103 -18.97 10.34 -0.08
C GLU A 103 -19.53 9.16 0.69
N LYS A 104 -19.22 7.92 0.27
CA LYS A 104 -19.78 6.70 0.86
C LYS A 104 -19.11 6.33 2.17
N LYS A 105 -17.85 6.73 2.37
CA LYS A 105 -17.01 6.39 3.55
C LYS A 105 -16.87 4.88 3.81
N ASP A 106 -17.25 4.05 2.84
CA ASP A 106 -17.14 2.60 2.85
C ASP A 106 -16.67 2.10 1.48
N ILE A 107 -16.00 0.95 1.50
CA ILE A 107 -15.57 0.26 0.29
C ILE A 107 -16.60 -0.82 -0.02
N SER A 108 -17.51 -0.53 -0.96
CA SER A 108 -18.46 -1.52 -1.48
C SER A 108 -17.72 -2.53 -2.38
N PRO A 109 -18.31 -3.70 -2.67
CA PRO A 109 -17.70 -4.68 -3.57
C PRO A 109 -17.37 -4.11 -4.96
N GLU A 110 -18.22 -3.22 -5.48
CA GLU A 110 -18.04 -2.57 -6.78
C GLU A 110 -16.88 -1.56 -6.74
N LEU A 111 -16.75 -0.82 -5.63
CA LEU A 111 -15.62 0.09 -5.43
C LEU A 111 -14.31 -0.66 -5.22
N ASP A 112 -14.33 -1.78 -4.48
CA ASP A 112 -13.17 -2.66 -4.30
C ASP A 112 -12.66 -3.18 -5.65
N SER A 113 -13.57 -3.64 -6.52
CA SER A 113 -13.22 -4.15 -7.84
C SER A 113 -12.56 -3.07 -8.70
N ARG A 114 -13.15 -1.87 -8.77
CA ARG A 114 -12.57 -0.76 -9.57
C ARG A 114 -11.25 -0.26 -9.00
N LEU A 115 -11.14 -0.16 -7.68
CA LEU A 115 -9.88 0.24 -7.03
C LEU A 115 -8.80 -0.81 -7.28
N LYS A 116 -9.13 -2.10 -7.19
CA LYS A 116 -8.20 -3.19 -7.51
C LYS A 116 -7.72 -3.11 -8.95
N GLU A 117 -8.64 -2.92 -9.91
CA GLU A 117 -8.31 -2.80 -11.32
C GLU A 117 -7.40 -1.59 -11.59
N ALA A 118 -7.76 -0.42 -11.08
CA ALA A 118 -6.95 0.80 -11.21
C ALA A 118 -5.54 0.63 -10.63
N VAL A 119 -5.43 0.06 -9.42
CA VAL A 119 -4.13 -0.17 -8.76
C VAL A 119 -3.32 -1.22 -9.53
N GLN A 120 -3.95 -2.30 -10.03
CA GLN A 120 -3.28 -3.33 -10.82
C GLN A 120 -2.73 -2.76 -12.14
N THR A 121 -3.54 -2.00 -12.88
CA THR A 121 -3.10 -1.39 -14.14
C THR A 121 -1.95 -0.42 -13.91
N PHE A 122 -2.03 0.42 -12.88
CA PHE A 122 -0.94 1.31 -12.50
C PHE A 122 0.32 0.52 -12.12
N HIS A 123 0.17 -0.48 -11.26
CA HIS A 123 1.25 -1.33 -10.79
C HIS A 123 2.03 -1.96 -11.96
N ASP A 124 1.33 -2.55 -12.91
CA ASP A 124 1.96 -3.21 -14.06
C ASP A 124 2.67 -2.21 -14.96
N SER A 125 2.10 -1.01 -15.13
CA SER A 125 2.76 0.09 -15.84
C SER A 125 4.02 0.55 -15.13
N PHE A 126 3.95 0.77 -13.81
CA PHE A 126 5.07 1.21 -12.99
C PHE A 126 6.22 0.19 -13.02
N LYS A 127 5.91 -1.10 -12.94
CA LYS A 127 6.93 -2.16 -13.05
C LYS A 127 7.61 -2.17 -14.41
N LYS A 128 6.83 -2.04 -15.48
CA LYS A 128 7.36 -2.00 -16.84
C LYS A 128 8.29 -0.82 -17.05
N GLU A 129 7.95 0.35 -16.51
CA GLU A 129 8.79 1.55 -16.57
C GLU A 129 10.11 1.37 -15.81
N ASN A 130 10.07 0.71 -14.65
CA ASN A 130 11.23 0.52 -13.78
C ASN A 130 11.99 -0.80 -14.03
N SER A 131 11.59 -1.59 -15.04
CA SER A 131 12.18 -2.90 -15.37
C SER A 131 12.21 -3.88 -14.19
N LEU A 132 11.13 -3.91 -13.41
CA LEU A 132 10.93 -4.75 -12.21
C LEU A 132 10.14 -6.04 -12.50
#